data_AF-A0A103XIT6-F1
#
_entry.id   AF-A0A103XIT6-F1
#
_cell.length_a   1.000
_cell.length_b   1.000
_cell.length_c   1.000
_cell.angle_alpha   90.00
_cell.angle_beta   90.00
_cell.angle_gamma   90.00
#
_symmetry.space_group_name_H-M   'P 1'
#
loop_
_entity.id
_entity.type
_entity.pdbx_description
1 polymer ?
#
loop_
_entity_poly.entity_id
_entity_poly.type
_entity_poly.pdbx_seq_one_letter_code
_entity_poly.pdbx_strand_id
1 'polypeptide(L)' 'MVAFKHLDSRYDQGNSEFWKEIMMLSCYTHENLVFLLGFCNEGGGKILVYEYASCGSLDRHLSATTLRWM' A
#
# COMPACT_ATOMS: atom_id res chain seq x y z
N MET A 1 3.77 2.18 14.02
CA MET A 1 2.37 2.50 13.66
C MET A 1 2.02 1.69 12.41
N VAL A 2 0.74 1.36 12.19
CA VAL A 2 0.30 0.49 11.07
C VAL A 2 -0.66 1.22 10.15
N ALA A 3 -0.65 0.87 8.86
CA ALA A 3 -1.59 1.37 7.86
C ALA A 3 -2.49 0.23 7.36
N PHE A 4 -3.79 0.50 7.26
CA PHE A 4 -4.79 -0.44 6.72
C PHE A 4 -5.30 0.07 5.37
N LYS A 5 -5.17 -0.76 4.34
CA LYS A 5 -5.75 -0.51 3.01
C LYS A 5 -6.92 -1.47 2.82
N HIS A 6 -8.14 -0.95 2.96
CA HIS A 6 -9.36 -1.68 2.69
C HIS A 6 -9.69 -1.60 1.20
N LEU A 7 -9.86 -2.76 0.54
CA LEU A 7 -10.25 -2.83 -0.86
C LEU A 7 -11.73 -3.22 -0.94
N ASP A 8 -12.51 -2.42 -1.67
CA ASP A 8 -13.92 -2.72 -1.90
C ASP A 8 -14.04 -3.89 -2.88
N SER A 9 -14.75 -4.94 -2.49
CA SER A 9 -14.86 -6.17 -3.28
C SER A 9 -16.08 -6.21 -4.20
N ARG A 10 -16.89 -5.14 -4.20
CA ARG A 10 -18.23 -5.11 -4.81
C ARG A 10 -18.28 -5.49 -6.30
N TYR A 11 -17.15 -5.57 -7.01
CA TYR A 11 -17.10 -5.93 -8.43
C TYR A 11 -15.89 -6.78 -8.84
N ASP A 12 -15.18 -7.43 -7.90
CA ASP A 12 -13.88 -8.12 -8.12
C ASP A 12 -12.75 -7.24 -8.72
N GLN A 13 -13.05 -5.96 -8.98
CA GLN A 13 -12.12 -4.95 -9.44
C GLN A 13 -11.04 -4.77 -8.37
N GLY A 14 -9.79 -5.03 -8.73
CA GLY A 14 -8.68 -4.98 -7.76
C GLY A 14 -8.28 -6.33 -7.16
N ASN A 15 -8.94 -7.45 -7.50
CA ASN A 15 -8.53 -8.77 -7.00
C ASN A 15 -7.16 -9.20 -7.52
N SER A 16 -6.89 -8.94 -8.80
CA SER A 16 -5.58 -9.23 -9.38
C SER A 16 -4.49 -8.38 -8.73
N GLU A 17 -4.81 -7.13 -8.44
CA GLU A 17 -3.94 -6.14 -7.83
C GLU A 17 -3.64 -6.52 -6.37
N PHE A 18 -4.65 -6.98 -5.64
CA PHE A 18 -4.49 -7.49 -4.27
C PHE A 18 -3.47 -8.63 -4.19
N TRP A 19 -3.62 -9.66 -5.03
CA TRP A 19 -2.69 -10.79 -5.05
C TRP A 19 -1.31 -10.42 -5.56
N LYS A 20 -1.22 -9.54 -6.57
CA LYS A 20 0.06 -9.02 -7.06
C LYS A 20 0.81 -8.27 -5.95
N GLU A 21 0.11 -7.44 -5.18
CA GLU A 21 0.72 -6.64 -4.11
C GLU A 21 1.21 -7.54 -2.97
N ILE A 22 0.43 -8.55 -2.57
CA ILE A 22 0.86 -9.56 -1.59
C ILE A 22 2.09 -10.31 -2.11
N MET A 23 2.04 -10.81 -3.34
CA MET A 23 3.13 -11.62 -3.90
C MET A 23 4.43 -10.82 -4.00
N MET A 24 4.38 -9.59 -4.52
CA MET A 24 5.58 -8.76 -4.63
C MET A 24 6.16 -8.41 -3.25
N LEU A 25 5.34 -7.95 -2.30
CA LEU A 25 5.84 -7.51 -0.99
C LEU A 25 6.21 -8.66 -0.05
N SER A 26 5.67 -9.87 -0.28
CA SER A 26 6.09 -11.07 0.45
C SER A 26 7.40 -11.65 -0.07
N CYS A 27 7.67 -11.52 -1.38
CA CYS A 27 8.87 -12.06 -2.01
C CYS A 27 10.08 -11.12 -1.94
N TYR A 28 9.85 -9.81 -1.84
CA TYR A 28 10.92 -8.81 -1.89
C TYR A 28 10.90 -7.90 -0.67
N THR A 29 11.97 -7.93 0.11
CA THR A 29 12.21 -7.03 1.24
C THR A 29 13.37 -6.10 0.91
N HIS A 30 13.15 -4.79 0.99
CA HIS A 30 14.17 -3.76 0.74
C HIS A 30 13.89 -2.52 1.58
N GLU A 31 14.93 -1.78 1.97
CA GLU A 31 14.82 -0.57 2.81
C GLU A 31 13.95 0.55 2.21
N ASN A 32 13.81 0.56 0.88
CA ASN A 32 13.01 1.54 0.13
C ASN A 32 11.63 1.01 -0.30
N LEU A 33 11.24 -0.18 0.17
CA LEU A 33 9.91 -0.74 -0.05
C LEU A 33 9.11 -0.73 1.26
N VAL A 34 7.82 -0.42 1.15
CA VAL A 34 6.92 -0.48 2.31
C VAL A 34 6.76 -1.93 2.74
N PHE A 35 6.87 -2.19 4.03
CA PHE A 35 6.79 -3.56 4.54
C PHE A 35 5.33 -3.98 4.71
N LEU A 36 4.96 -5.11 4.11
CA LEU A 36 3.67 -5.75 4.31
C LEU A 36 3.72 -6.59 5.59
N LEU A 37 2.95 -6.19 6.60
CA LEU A 37 2.84 -6.89 7.88
C LEU A 37 1.88 -8.08 7.80
N GLY A 38 0.89 -8.01 6.92
CA GLY A 38 -0.08 -9.08 6.72
C GLY A 38 -1.25 -8.68 5.83
N PHE A 39 -2.20 -9.60 5.68
CA PHE A 39 -3.43 -9.37 4.92
C PHE A 39 -4.61 -10.12 5.54
N CYS A 40 -5.82 -9.69 5.21
CA CYS A 40 -7.07 -10.39 5.50
C CYS A 40 -7.87 -10.54 4.20
N ASN A 41 -8.43 -11.73 3.98
CA ASN A 41 -9.32 -12.04 2.87
C ASN A 41 -10.48 -12.91 3.37
N GLU A 42 -11.38 -12.30 4.15
CA GLU A 42 -12.51 -12.98 4.79
C GLU A 42 -13.82 -12.22 4.56
N GLY A 43 -14.93 -12.95 4.45
CA GLY A 43 -16.26 -12.34 4.35
C GLY A 43 -16.47 -11.43 3.14
N GLY A 44 -15.66 -11.61 2.08
CA GLY A 44 -15.63 -10.70 0.94
C GLY A 44 -14.88 -9.39 1.19
N GLY A 45 -14.31 -9.16 2.37
CA GLY A 45 -13.42 -8.04 2.64
C GLY A 45 -11.97 -8.39 2.30
N LYS A 46 -11.26 -7.47 1.64
CA LYS A 46 -9.82 -7.59 1.36
C LYS A 46 -9.10 -6.43 2.06
N ILE A 47 -8.16 -6.75 2.94
CA ILE A 47 -7.40 -5.76 3.70
C ILE A 47 -5.92 -6.09 3.58
N LEU A 48 -5.11 -5.07 3.29
CA LEU A 48 -3.65 -5.13 3.39
C LEU A 48 -3.19 -4.30 4.59
N VAL A 49 -2.26 -4.85 5.37
CA VAL A 49 -1.71 -4.23 6.58
C VAL A 49 -0.23 -3.96 6.35
N TYR A 50 0.18 -2.70 6.48
CA TYR A 50 1.57 -2.26 6.23
C TYR A 50 2.17 -1.57 7.44
N GLU A 51 3.49 -1.48 7.46
CA GLU A 51 4.15 -0.44 8.24
C GLU A 51 3.72 0.95 7.75
N TYR A 52 3.45 1.85 8.70
CA TYR A 52 2.99 3.19 8.36
C TYR A 52 4.15 4.08 7.89
N ALA A 53 4.09 4.53 6.63
CA ALA A 53 5.01 5.51 6.08
C ALA A 53 4.58 6.94 6.47
N SER A 54 5.24 7.51 7.48
CA SER A 54 4.84 8.78 8.11
C SER A 54 4.98 10.02 7.24
N CYS A 55 5.89 10.00 6.27
CA CYS A 55 6.07 11.13 5.36
C CYS A 55 4.90 11.26 4.37
N GLY A 56 4.06 10.24 4.20
CA GLY A 56 3.00 10.24 3.21
C GLY A 56 3.52 10.08 1.78
N SER A 57 2.66 10.35 0.80
CA SER A 57 2.93 10.09 -0.62
C SER A 57 3.74 11.19 -1.30
N LEU A 58 4.46 10.82 -2.36
CA LEU A 58 5.26 11.77 -3.13
C LEU A 58 4.40 12.85 -3.80
N ASP A 59 3.20 12.52 -4.29
CA ASP A 59 2.30 13.50 -4.94
C ASP A 59 1.93 14.66 -4.01
N ARG A 60 1.81 14.40 -2.70
CA ARG A 60 1.57 15.43 -1.69
C ARG A 60 2.73 16.42 -1.59
N HIS A 61 3.94 15.95 -1.80
CA HIS A 61 5.14 16.79 -1.79
C HIS A 61 5.33 17.51 -3.12
N LEU A 62 5.00 16.86 -4.25
CA LEU A 62 5.08 17.47 -5.59
C LEU A 62 4.03 18.56 -5.82
N SER A 63 2.85 18.42 -5.22
CA SER A 63 1.80 19.45 -5.24
C SER A 63 2.14 20.67 -4.37
N ALA A 64 3.07 20.53 -3.42
CA ALA A 64 3.61 21.67 -2.70
C ALA A 64 4.58 22.43 -3.62
N THR A 65 4.27 23.69 -3.94
CA THR A 65 4.96 24.55 -4.92
C THR A 65 6.41 24.92 -4.53
N THR A 66 6.98 24.27 -3.52
CA THR A 66 8.28 24.59 -2.91
C THR A 66 9.35 23.54 -3.21
N LEU A 67 9.20 22.78 -4.29
CA LEU A 67 10.30 21.95 -4.77
C LEU A 67 11.36 22.85 -5.39
N ARG A 68 12.46 23.03 -4.66
CA ARG A 68 13.67 23.64 -5.16
C ARG A 68 14.41 22.60 -5.98
N TRP A 69 14.42 22.78 -7.31
CA TRP A 69 15.42 22.15 -8.15
C TRP A 69 16.77 22.74 -7.73
N MET A 70 17.60 21.92 -7.07
CA MET A 70 19.01 22.23 -6.81
C MET A 70 19.81 22.05 -8.09
#